data_AF-A0A2E0XG58-F1
#
_entry.id   AF-A0A2E0XG58-F1
#
_cell.length_a   1.000
_cell.length_b   1.000
_cell.length_c   1.000
_cell.angle_alpha   90.00
_cell.angle_beta   90.00
_cell.angle_gamma   90.00
#
_symmetry.space_group_name_H-M   'P 1'
#
loop_
_entity.id
_entity.type
_entity.pdbx_description
1 polymer ?
#
loop_
_entity_poly.entity_id
_entity_poly.type
_entity_poly.pdbx_seq_one_letter_code
_entity_poly.pdbx_strand_id
1 'polypeptide(L)'
;MKELMDLNFDLRRKIFGDAVIGQQNWEMIQIARDQGCPAKFAGSSGAVVGIYHDWEQLRNLAENYRRQNYKLVKLSIDPGY
;
A
#
# COMPACT_ATOMS: atom_id res chain seq x y z
N MET A 1 -6.31 -11.81 -6.52
CA MET A 1 -5.04 -11.17 -6.12
C MET A 1 -5.24 -10.15 -5.00
N LYS A 2 -6.23 -9.25 -5.13
CA LYS A 2 -6.57 -8.23 -4.13
C LYS A 2 -6.70 -8.80 -2.70
N GLU A 3 -7.50 -9.85 -2.55
CA GLU A 3 -7.81 -10.47 -1.26
C GLU A 3 -6.58 -11.06 -0.55
N LEU A 4 -5.62 -11.62 -1.28
CA LEU A 4 -4.43 -12.24 -0.68
C LEU A 4 -3.44 -11.19 -0.15
N MET A 5 -3.27 -10.06 -0.85
CA MET A 5 -2.43 -8.96 -0.37
C MET A 5 -3.04 -8.29 0.86
N ASP A 6 -4.36 -8.04 0.82
CA ASP A 6 -5.08 -7.46 1.95
C ASP A 6 -5.00 -8.40 3.18
N LEU A 7 -5.28 -9.69 2.98
CA LEU A 7 -5.19 -10.69 4.05
C LEU A 7 -3.77 -10.82 4.62
N ASN A 8 -2.73 -10.73 3.80
CA ASN A 8 -1.35 -10.77 4.28
C ASN A 8 -1.06 -9.64 5.27
N PHE A 9 -1.53 -8.43 4.97
CA PHE A 9 -1.39 -7.31 5.89
C PHE A 9 -2.24 -7.50 7.16
N ASP A 10 -3.48 -7.95 7.02
CA ASP A 10 -4.40 -8.13 8.14
C ASP A 10 -3.89 -9.19 9.14
N LEU A 11 -3.32 -10.29 8.63
CA LEU A 11 -2.66 -11.31 9.46
C LEU A 11 -1.45 -10.73 10.18
N ARG A 12 -0.62 -9.92 9.51
CA ARG A 12 0.53 -9.29 10.15
C ARG A 12 0.09 -8.32 11.26
N ARG A 13 -0.95 -7.53 11.02
CA ARG A 13 -1.56 -6.65 12.03
C ARG A 13 -2.09 -7.45 13.22
N LYS A 14 -2.74 -8.59 12.97
CA LYS A 14 -3.25 -9.48 14.03
C LYS A 14 -2.14 -10.07 14.91
N ILE A 15 -0.97 -10.39 14.34
CA ILE A 15 0.16 -10.99 15.07
C ILE A 15 0.90 -9.94 15.90
N PHE A 16 1.22 -8.78 15.31
CA PHE A 16 2.09 -7.79 15.94
C PHE A 16 1.35 -6.68 16.69
N GLY A 17 0.07 -6.45 16.37
CA GLY A 17 -0.73 -5.38 16.94
C GLY A 17 -0.39 -3.99 16.41
N ASP A 18 -1.28 -3.04 16.69
CA ASP A 18 -1.25 -1.68 16.11
C ASP A 18 -0.03 -0.87 16.53
N ALA A 19 0.48 -1.10 17.75
CA ALA A 19 1.68 -0.44 18.25
C ALA A 19 2.93 -0.75 17.40
N VAL A 20 3.07 -1.99 16.93
CA VAL A 20 4.22 -2.42 16.12
C VAL A 20 4.01 -2.09 14.65
N ILE A 21 2.76 -2.18 14.16
CA ILE A 21 2.42 -1.75 12.80
C ILE A 21 2.72 -0.27 12.63
N GLY A 22 2.36 0.55 13.61
CA GLY A 22 2.54 2.00 13.58
C GLY A 22 1.47 2.70 12.75
N GLN A 23 1.10 3.91 13.19
CA GLN A 23 -0.01 4.67 12.61
C GLN A 23 0.20 5.04 11.14
N GLN A 24 1.42 5.45 10.76
CA GLN A 24 1.75 5.87 9.39
C GLN A 24 1.59 4.74 8.38
N ASN A 25 2.07 3.56 8.77
CA ASN A 25 1.96 2.34 7.99
C ASN A 25 0.50 1.92 7.79
N TRP A 26 -0.30 2.00 8.85
CA TRP A 26 -1.73 1.74 8.79
C TRP A 26 -2.45 2.74 7.87
N GLU A 27 -2.15 4.03 8.00
CA GLU A 27 -2.72 5.09 7.17
C GLU A 27 -2.40 4.88 5.68
N MET A 28 -1.16 4.53 5.33
CA MET A 28 -0.79 4.23 3.94
C MET A 28 -1.62 3.08 3.36
N ILE A 29 -1.86 2.01 4.14
CA ILE A 29 -2.69 0.88 3.70
C ILE A 29 -4.15 1.29 3.53
N GLN A 30 -4.68 2.12 4.42
CA GLN A 30 -6.06 2.61 4.32
C GLN A 30 -6.26 3.45 3.05
N ILE A 31 -5.36 4.40 2.77
CA ILE A 31 -5.42 5.21 1.54
C ILE A 31 -5.45 4.32 0.28
N ALA A 32 -4.66 3.25 0.25
CA ALA A 32 -4.67 2.32 -0.87
C ALA A 32 -6.02 1.60 -0.98
N ARG A 33 -6.50 1.02 0.12
CA ARG A 33 -7.71 0.20 0.16
C ARG A 33 -8.97 1.00 -0.16
N ASP A 34 -9.05 2.25 0.28
CA ASP A 34 -10.17 3.16 -0.01
C ASP A 34 -10.29 3.47 -1.51
N GLN A 35 -9.19 3.36 -2.25
CA GLN A 35 -9.17 3.50 -3.71
C GLN A 35 -9.32 2.16 -4.44
N GLY A 36 -9.62 1.07 -3.72
CA GLY A 36 -9.70 -0.28 -4.27
C GLY A 36 -8.34 -0.89 -4.62
N CYS A 37 -7.23 -0.25 -4.25
CA CYS A 37 -5.88 -0.74 -4.52
C CYS A 37 -5.42 -1.69 -3.39
N PRO A 38 -5.22 -2.99 -3.66
CA PRO A 38 -4.63 -3.88 -2.66
C PRO A 38 -3.21 -3.44 -2.35
N ALA A 39 -2.88 -3.40 -1.06
CA ALA A 39 -1.55 -3.03 -0.61
C ALA A 39 -1.10 -3.87 0.59
N LYS A 40 0.21 -4.05 0.71
CA LYS A 40 0.88 -4.69 1.83
C LYS A 40 2.21 -3.99 2.12
N PHE A 41 2.89 -4.41 3.19
CA PHE A 41 4.23 -3.92 3.45
C PHE A 41 5.24 -4.33 2.38
N ALA A 42 6.13 -3.38 2.08
CA ALA A 42 7.29 -3.60 1.22
C ALA A 42 8.51 -4.18 1.99
N GLY A 43 8.40 -4.46 3.30
CA GLY A 43 9.50 -5.02 4.09
C GLY A 43 9.38 -4.82 5.60
N SER A 44 10.49 -4.42 6.24
CA SER A 44 10.62 -4.22 7.69
C SER A 44 9.72 -3.11 8.23
N SER A 45 9.54 -2.00 7.48
CA SER A 45 8.54 -0.92 7.71
C SER A 45 8.87 0.29 6.83
N GLY A 46 8.00 1.30 6.77
CA GLY A 46 8.31 2.61 6.17
C GLY A 46 7.96 2.76 4.69
N ALA A 47 7.45 1.70 4.06
CA ALA A 47 6.87 1.74 2.72
C ALA A 47 5.83 0.63 2.54
N VAL A 48 4.83 0.92 1.71
CA VAL A 48 3.84 -0.04 1.24
C VAL A 48 4.00 -0.27 -0.26
N VAL A 49 3.62 -1.45 -0.71
CA VAL A 49 3.54 -1.80 -2.14
C VAL A 49 2.11 -2.21 -2.45
N GLY A 50 1.60 -1.72 -3.57
CA GLY A 50 0.26 -2.04 -4.05
C GLY A 50 0.20 -2.16 -5.56
N ILE A 51 -0.91 -2.72 -6.05
CA ILE A 51 -1.15 -2.94 -7.48
C ILE A 51 -2.30 -2.06 -7.90
N TYR A 52 -2.04 -1.12 -8.82
CA TYR A 52 -3.07 -0.29 -9.43
C TYR A 52 -3.55 -0.92 -10.75
N HIS A 53 -4.80 -0.65 -11.13
CA HIS A 53 -5.45 -1.23 -12.32
C HIS A 53 -5.42 -0.30 -13.53
N ASP A 54 -5.44 1.01 -13.29
CA ASP A 54 -5.47 2.02 -14.35
C ASP A 54 -4.80 3.33 -13.91
N TRP A 55 -4.64 4.24 -14.87
CA TRP A 55 -3.98 5.53 -14.65
C TRP A 55 -4.78 6.49 -13.77
N GLU A 56 -6.11 6.38 -13.76
CA GLU A 56 -6.97 7.21 -12.93
C GLU A 56 -6.80 6.84 -11.45
N GLN A 57 -6.80 5.55 -11.15
CA GLN A 57 -6.51 5.02 -9.82
C GLN A 57 -5.10 5.43 -9.37
N LEU A 58 -4.08 5.33 -10.24
CA LEU A 58 -2.73 5.78 -9.93
C LEU A 58 -2.69 7.28 -9.58
N ARG A 59 -3.40 8.12 -10.34
CA ARG A 59 -3.49 9.56 -10.10
C ARG A 59 -4.16 9.86 -8.76
N ASN A 60 -5.30 9.21 -8.48
CA ASN A 60 -6.03 9.40 -7.23
C ASN A 60 -5.21 8.94 -6.02
N LEU A 61 -4.50 7.80 -6.13
CA LEU A 61 -3.56 7.36 -5.12
C LEU A 61 -2.46 8.40 -4.88
N ALA A 62 -1.83 8.92 -5.94
CA ALA A 62 -0.77 9.92 -5.82
C ALA A 62 -1.26 11.21 -5.14
N GLU A 63 -2.47 11.66 -5.45
CA GLU A 63 -3.08 12.84 -4.81
C GLU A 63 -3.38 12.61 -3.33
N ASN A 64 -3.97 11.46 -2.98
CA ASN A 64 -4.32 11.13 -1.59
C ASN A 64 -3.08 10.88 -0.71
N TYR A 65 -2.06 10.19 -1.23
CA TYR A 65 -0.78 10.03 -0.54
C TYR A 65 -0.10 11.39 -0.32
N ARG A 66 -0.08 12.26 -1.34
CA ARG A 66 0.53 13.59 -1.22
C ARG A 66 -0.17 14.45 -0.17
N ARG A 67 -1.51 14.38 -0.07
CA ARG A 67 -2.28 15.08 0.97
C ARG A 67 -1.86 14.68 2.39
N GLN A 68 -1.42 13.43 2.58
CA GLN A 68 -0.93 12.91 3.85
C GLN A 68 0.61 12.90 3.96
N ASN A 69 1.31 13.68 3.12
CA ASN A 69 2.77 13.79 3.08
C ASN A 69 3.52 12.48 2.77
N TYR A 70 2.88 11.53 2.09
CA TYR A 70 3.53 10.33 1.55
C TYR A 70 3.93 10.53 0.09
N LYS A 71 5.06 9.93 -0.30
CA LYS A 71 5.56 9.94 -1.68
C LYS A 71 5.22 8.63 -2.38
N LEU A 72 4.49 8.71 -3.49
CA LEU A 72 4.25 7.57 -4.37
C LEU A 72 5.35 7.48 -5.43
N VAL A 73 5.86 6.27 -5.66
CA VAL A 73 6.78 5.95 -6.75
C VAL A 73 6.14 4.90 -7.63
N LYS A 74 5.95 5.21 -8.91
CA LYS A 74 5.51 4.23 -9.91
C LYS A 74 6.69 3.33 -10.26
N LEU A 75 6.52 2.04 -10.08
CA LEU A 75 7.48 1.03 -10.51
C LEU A 75 7.11 0.51 -11.91
N SER A 76 8.12 0.21 -12.71
CA SER A 76 8.01 -0.55 -13.95
C SER A 76 8.81 -1.84 -13.80
N ILE A 77 8.21 -2.96 -14.19
CA ILE A 77 8.93 -4.24 -14.25
C ILE A 77 9.61 -4.29 -15.62
N ASP A 78 10.93 -4.36 -15.61
CA ASP A 78 11.69 -4.71 -16.80
C ASP A 78 11.73 -6.25 -16.88
N PRO A 79 11.12 -6.88 -17.91
CA PRO A 79 11.13 -8.32 -18.05
C PRO A 79 12.53 -8.90 -18.30
N GLY A 80 13.49 -8.10 -18.80
CA GLY A 80 14.88 -8.52 -18.96
C GLY A 80 15.13 -9.64 -19.99
N TYR A 81 14.18 -9.87 -20.91
CA TYR A 81 14.31 -10.81 -22.04
C TYR A 81 13.94 -10.15 -23.37
#